data_AF-A0A9E2RDC8-F1
#
_entry.id   AF-A0A9E2RDC8-F1
#
_cell.length_a   1.000
_cell.length_b   1.000
_cell.length_c   1.000
_cell.angle_alpha   90.00
_cell.angle_beta   90.00
_cell.angle_gamma   90.00
#
_symmetry.space_group_name_H-M   'P 1'
#
loop_
_entity.id
_entity.type
_entity.pdbx_description
1 polymer ?
#
loop_
_entity_poly.entity_id
_entity_poly.type
_entity_poly.pdbx_seq_one_letter_code
_entity_poly.pdbx_strand_id
1 'polypeptide(L)'
;MNSLAPLALIAGLASTSIAQTGTATWQVSADNGATWGAAVTIESPQPIRVRLVMSWSGIPNAVCYGGSQLDAFIITTSIGDAVADILRPSPFAFAAQTLVASLYSEGIKIDAAGDNNTPGLGSGWVNPGQGSPDGGIPNTSNPAVVFTYTLHASVDQGTRLISHVFNPSSGRAMAIYTNPNSVYRFSANQVTINTATITVIPTPAAASLVPLVCAIACRRRRRVET
;
A
#
# COMPACT_ATOMS: atom_id res chain seq x y z
N MET A 1 34.83 -17.50 -63.92
CA MET A 1 34.29 -16.15 -63.64
C MET A 1 33.46 -16.27 -62.37
N ASN A 2 33.90 -15.59 -61.31
CA ASN A 2 33.39 -15.74 -59.94
C ASN A 2 32.03 -15.04 -59.79
N SER A 3 30.96 -15.77 -59.46
CA SER A 3 29.73 -15.16 -58.95
C SER A 3 29.79 -15.10 -57.43
N LEU A 4 30.07 -13.93 -56.88
CA LEU A 4 29.85 -13.64 -55.46
C LEU A 4 28.37 -13.33 -55.27
N ALA A 5 27.64 -14.21 -54.58
CA ALA A 5 26.33 -13.89 -54.04
C ALA A 5 26.51 -13.01 -52.79
N PRO A 6 25.81 -11.86 -52.65
CA PRO A 6 25.88 -11.11 -51.41
C PRO A 6 25.07 -11.86 -50.35
N LEU A 7 25.75 -12.31 -49.29
CA LEU A 7 25.11 -12.66 -48.02
C LEU A 7 24.35 -11.40 -47.55
N ALA A 8 23.03 -11.41 -47.68
CA ALA A 8 22.18 -10.44 -47.00
C ALA A 8 22.28 -10.73 -45.50
N LEU A 9 23.14 -9.96 -44.81
CA LEU A 9 23.18 -9.90 -43.36
C LEU A 9 21.86 -9.27 -42.90
N ILE A 10 20.86 -10.09 -42.59
CA ILE A 10 19.70 -9.65 -41.82
C ILE A 10 20.22 -9.38 -40.41
N ALA A 11 20.73 -8.18 -40.18
CA ALA A 11 20.91 -7.66 -38.84
C ALA A 11 19.51 -7.58 -38.23
N GLY A 12 19.18 -8.59 -37.43
CA GLY A 12 18.00 -8.55 -36.59
C GLY A 12 18.06 -7.26 -35.78
N LEU A 13 17.13 -6.35 -36.06
CA LEU A 13 16.74 -5.33 -35.12
C LEU A 13 16.25 -6.08 -33.89
N ALA A 14 17.17 -6.40 -32.98
CA ALA A 14 16.84 -6.61 -31.59
C ALA A 14 16.30 -5.26 -31.13
N SER A 15 15.00 -5.04 -31.34
CA SER A 15 14.30 -3.98 -30.65
C SER A 15 14.52 -4.27 -29.17
N THR A 16 15.32 -3.44 -28.52
CA THR A 16 15.35 -3.40 -27.06
C THR A 16 13.94 -2.99 -26.65
N SER A 17 13.07 -3.98 -26.42
CA SER A 17 11.79 -3.73 -25.79
C SER A 17 12.13 -3.14 -24.43
N ILE A 18 11.97 -1.83 -24.28
CA ILE A 18 12.08 -1.21 -22.97
C ILE A 18 10.95 -1.84 -22.15
N ALA A 19 11.32 -2.69 -21.19
CA ALA A 19 10.36 -3.34 -20.32
C ALA A 19 9.62 -2.23 -19.56
N GLN A 20 8.31 -2.11 -19.82
CA GLN A 20 7.45 -1.20 -19.09
C GLN A 20 7.17 -1.85 -17.73
N THR A 21 7.64 -1.21 -16.67
CA THR A 21 7.48 -1.75 -15.31
C THR A 21 6.76 -0.74 -14.43
N GLY A 22 5.75 -1.21 -13.72
CA GLY A 22 5.13 -0.48 -12.61
C GLY A 22 5.63 -1.03 -11.28
N THR A 23 5.80 -0.17 -10.29
CA THR A 23 6.10 -0.56 -8.92
C THR A 23 5.08 0.07 -8.00
N ALA A 24 4.52 -0.72 -7.10
CA ALA A 24 3.56 -0.30 -6.11
C ALA A 24 4.07 -0.73 -4.73
N THR A 25 4.46 0.25 -3.91
CA THR A 25 5.14 0.05 -2.64
C THR A 25 4.26 0.54 -1.50
N TRP A 26 3.82 -0.39 -0.66
CA TRP A 26 3.17 -0.07 0.60
C TRP A 26 4.19 0.43 1.61
N GLN A 27 3.80 1.46 2.36
CA GLN A 27 4.60 2.05 3.40
C GLN A 27 3.74 2.31 4.64
N VAL A 28 4.35 2.16 5.79
CA VAL A 28 3.74 2.30 7.11
C VAL A 28 4.53 3.31 7.94
N SER A 29 3.82 4.00 8.82
CA SER A 29 4.37 5.01 9.72
C SER A 29 3.69 4.93 11.08
N ALA A 30 4.49 4.74 12.12
CA ALA A 30 4.05 4.75 13.51
C ALA A 30 4.14 6.14 14.16
N ASP A 31 4.82 7.09 13.53
CA ASP A 31 5.09 8.44 14.06
C ASP A 31 4.29 9.53 13.33
N ASN A 32 3.03 9.21 13.00
CA ASN A 32 2.08 10.12 12.37
C ASN A 32 2.56 10.69 11.01
N GLY A 33 3.39 9.94 10.29
CA GLY A 33 3.87 10.26 8.95
C GLY A 33 5.22 10.96 8.90
N ALA A 34 5.95 11.07 10.01
CA ALA A 34 7.29 11.66 10.02
C ALA A 34 8.33 10.73 9.37
N THR A 35 8.24 9.43 9.61
CA THR A 35 9.05 8.39 8.97
C THR A 35 8.17 7.34 8.30
N TRP A 36 8.64 6.82 7.17
CA TRP A 36 7.92 5.83 6.36
C TRP A 36 8.85 4.67 6.04
N GLY A 37 8.39 3.45 6.29
CA GLY A 37 9.14 2.22 6.03
C GLY A 37 8.26 1.11 5.49
N ALA A 38 8.89 -0.01 5.10
CA ALA A 38 8.17 -1.23 4.72
C ALA A 38 7.71 -2.06 5.94
N ALA A 39 8.21 -1.73 7.14
CA ALA A 39 7.84 -2.42 8.37
C ALA A 39 7.86 -1.45 9.55
N VAL A 40 6.94 -1.63 10.49
CA VAL A 40 6.99 -1.01 11.83
C VAL A 40 6.63 -2.02 12.90
N THR A 41 7.19 -1.83 14.09
CA THR A 41 6.76 -2.51 15.32
C THR A 41 6.13 -1.48 16.22
N ILE A 42 4.95 -1.79 16.76
CA ILE A 42 4.18 -0.88 17.61
C ILE A 42 3.73 -1.56 18.90
N GLU A 43 3.55 -0.76 19.94
CA GLU A 43 2.79 -1.17 21.12
C GLU A 43 1.30 -0.92 20.85
N SER A 44 0.45 -1.88 21.22
CA SER A 44 -0.99 -1.73 21.02
C SER A 44 -1.68 -0.93 22.15
N PRO A 45 -2.81 -0.26 21.91
CA PRO A 45 -3.39 0.13 20.62
C PRO A 45 -2.83 1.48 20.15
N GLN A 46 -2.40 1.56 18.88
CA GLN A 46 -1.88 2.80 18.30
C GLN A 46 -2.37 2.95 16.85
N PRO A 47 -2.76 4.17 16.42
CA PRO A 47 -3.02 4.44 15.01
C PRO A 47 -1.71 4.40 14.20
N ILE A 48 -1.73 3.66 13.09
CA ILE A 48 -0.64 3.57 12.11
C ILE A 48 -1.10 4.21 10.82
N ARG A 49 -0.31 5.15 10.30
CA ARG A 49 -0.57 5.67 8.95
C ARG A 49 -0.04 4.70 7.92
N VAL A 50 -0.86 4.40 6.92
CA VAL A 50 -0.48 3.56 5.79
C VAL A 50 -0.63 4.37 4.52
N ARG A 51 0.30 4.17 3.58
CA ARG A 51 0.21 4.74 2.24
C ARG A 51 0.69 3.77 1.18
N LEU A 52 0.17 3.95 -0.03
CA LEU A 52 0.69 3.33 -1.24
C LEU A 52 1.44 4.36 -2.06
N VAL A 53 2.68 4.03 -2.41
CA VAL A 53 3.52 4.81 -3.29
C VAL A 53 3.66 4.07 -4.61
N MET A 54 3.36 4.72 -5.72
CA MET A 54 3.50 4.13 -7.06
C MET A 54 4.56 4.87 -7.88
N SER A 55 5.26 4.10 -8.71
CA SER A 55 6.17 4.62 -9.73
C SER A 55 6.14 3.72 -10.96
N TRP A 56 6.70 4.21 -12.07
CA TRP A 56 6.95 3.39 -13.25
C TRP A 56 8.26 3.76 -13.93
N SER A 57 8.65 2.90 -14.87
CA SER A 57 9.74 3.15 -15.79
C SER A 57 9.40 2.65 -17.20
N GLY A 58 10.14 3.16 -18.19
CA GLY A 58 10.12 2.62 -19.54
C GLY A 58 9.01 3.12 -20.48
N ILE A 59 8.33 4.22 -20.12
CA ILE A 59 7.31 4.85 -20.98
C ILE A 59 7.80 6.24 -21.41
N PRO A 60 8.39 6.38 -22.61
CA PRO A 60 8.74 7.69 -23.15
C PRO A 60 7.47 8.51 -23.40
N ASN A 61 7.48 9.79 -23.03
CA ASN A 61 6.36 10.72 -23.22
C ASN A 61 5.07 10.32 -22.50
N ALA A 62 5.15 9.72 -21.30
CA ALA A 62 3.99 9.71 -20.42
C ALA A 62 3.48 11.15 -20.27
N VAL A 63 2.16 11.34 -20.16
CA VAL A 63 1.53 12.65 -19.90
C VAL A 63 0.50 12.64 -18.78
N CYS A 64 -0.15 11.51 -18.50
CA CYS A 64 -1.08 11.41 -17.38
C CYS A 64 -1.29 9.98 -16.88
N TYR A 65 -1.81 9.86 -15.66
CA TYR A 65 -2.11 8.58 -15.04
C TYR A 65 -3.42 8.02 -15.59
N GLY A 66 -3.40 6.76 -16.01
CA GLY A 66 -4.53 6.10 -16.67
C GLY A 66 -5.32 5.12 -15.80
N GLY A 67 -4.90 4.94 -14.56
CA GLY A 67 -5.60 4.17 -13.55
C GLY A 67 -4.88 2.91 -13.12
N SER A 68 -5.35 2.34 -12.02
CA SER A 68 -4.92 1.07 -11.46
C SER A 68 -6.17 0.36 -10.94
N GLN A 69 -6.23 -0.94 -11.19
CA GLN A 69 -7.17 -1.79 -10.47
C GLN A 69 -6.47 -2.21 -9.20
N LEU A 70 -6.98 -1.77 -8.06
CA LEU A 70 -6.34 -2.03 -6.81
C LEU A 70 -7.41 -2.51 -5.86
N ASP A 71 -7.21 -3.64 -5.20
CA ASP A 71 -8.01 -4.05 -4.04
C ASP A 71 -7.03 -4.14 -2.87
N ALA A 72 -6.89 -3.08 -2.06
CA ALA A 72 -6.02 -3.15 -0.89
C ALA A 72 -6.58 -4.14 0.11
N PHE A 73 -5.69 -4.96 0.62
CA PHE A 73 -6.04 -6.03 1.51
C PHE A 73 -5.04 -6.11 2.65
N ILE A 74 -5.56 -6.10 3.86
CA ILE A 74 -4.80 -6.30 5.09
C ILE A 74 -5.06 -7.74 5.52
N ILE A 75 -4.04 -8.57 5.43
CA ILE A 75 -4.09 -9.99 5.78
C ILE A 75 -3.66 -10.15 7.24
N THR A 76 -4.06 -11.26 7.85
CA THR A 76 -3.74 -11.64 9.25
C THR A 76 -4.21 -10.60 10.29
N THR A 77 -5.34 -9.95 10.00
CA THR A 77 -6.03 -9.04 10.91
C THR A 77 -6.59 -9.77 12.12
N SER A 78 -6.74 -9.06 13.23
CA SER A 78 -7.45 -9.56 14.40
C SER A 78 -8.79 -8.86 14.63
N ILE A 79 -9.60 -9.46 15.50
CA ILE A 79 -10.87 -8.91 15.93
C ILE A 79 -10.61 -7.57 16.62
N GLY A 80 -11.20 -6.50 16.07
CA GLY A 80 -11.03 -5.14 16.56
C GLY A 80 -10.02 -4.29 15.78
N ASP A 81 -9.31 -4.86 14.80
CA ASP A 81 -8.62 -4.03 13.81
C ASP A 81 -9.65 -3.19 13.03
N ALA A 82 -9.36 -1.91 12.84
CA ALA A 82 -10.26 -1.01 12.11
C ALA A 82 -9.47 -0.10 11.16
N VAL A 83 -10.08 0.23 10.02
CA VAL A 83 -9.50 1.17 9.06
C VAL A 83 -10.34 2.44 9.04
N ALA A 84 -9.66 3.58 9.07
CA ALA A 84 -10.26 4.91 9.04
C ALA A 84 -9.49 5.84 8.08
N ASP A 85 -10.00 7.06 7.89
CA ASP A 85 -9.35 8.14 7.14
C ASP A 85 -8.87 7.73 5.74
N ILE A 86 -9.64 6.88 5.06
CA ILE A 86 -9.33 6.40 3.73
C ILE A 86 -9.37 7.58 2.76
N LEU A 87 -8.23 7.88 2.15
CA LEU A 87 -8.06 9.02 1.27
C LEU A 87 -7.26 8.62 0.03
N ARG A 88 -7.66 9.20 -1.10
CA ARG A 88 -6.80 9.32 -2.27
C ARG A 88 -6.33 10.77 -2.35
N PRO A 89 -5.04 11.06 -2.13
CA PRO A 89 -4.55 12.43 -2.19
C PRO A 89 -4.67 13.00 -3.60
N SER A 90 -4.77 14.32 -3.71
CA SER A 90 -4.72 15.00 -5.00
C SER A 90 -3.45 14.61 -5.78
N PRO A 91 -3.54 14.42 -7.11
CA PRO A 91 -4.73 14.48 -7.97
C PRO A 91 -5.34 13.10 -8.21
N PHE A 92 -5.03 12.13 -7.35
CA PHE A 92 -5.68 10.81 -7.33
C PHE A 92 -7.04 10.82 -6.63
N ALA A 93 -7.47 11.98 -6.14
CA ALA A 93 -8.77 12.23 -5.52
C ALA A 93 -9.89 12.22 -6.57
N PHE A 94 -10.37 11.05 -6.97
CA PHE A 94 -11.36 10.92 -8.03
C PHE A 94 -12.80 10.98 -7.52
N ALA A 95 -13.57 11.94 -8.03
CA ALA A 95 -14.75 12.52 -7.37
C ALA A 95 -16.06 11.70 -7.36
N ALA A 96 -16.06 10.38 -7.63
CA ALA A 96 -17.32 9.62 -7.70
C ALA A 96 -17.39 8.34 -6.85
N GLN A 97 -16.27 7.89 -6.26
CA GLN A 97 -16.22 6.60 -5.57
C GLN A 97 -15.84 6.80 -4.11
N THR A 98 -16.81 6.62 -3.22
CA THR A 98 -16.57 6.50 -1.77
C THR A 98 -15.81 5.21 -1.54
N LEU A 99 -14.74 5.26 -0.74
CA LEU A 99 -13.98 4.08 -0.35
C LEU A 99 -14.37 3.67 1.07
N VAL A 100 -14.49 2.37 1.31
CA VAL A 100 -14.90 1.76 2.58
C VAL A 100 -14.00 0.58 2.90
N ALA A 101 -13.89 0.27 4.19
CA ALA A 101 -13.26 -0.96 4.67
C ALA A 101 -14.34 -1.99 5.02
N SER A 102 -14.17 -3.20 4.51
CA SER A 102 -15.08 -4.33 4.67
C SER A 102 -14.32 -5.54 5.23
N LEU A 103 -14.93 -6.22 6.19
CA LEU A 103 -14.37 -7.43 6.80
C LEU A 103 -14.59 -8.64 5.89
N TYR A 104 -13.53 -9.41 5.70
CA TYR A 104 -13.53 -10.72 5.05
C TYR A 104 -12.94 -11.76 6.01
N SER A 105 -13.16 -13.05 5.75
CA SER A 105 -12.65 -14.14 6.58
C SER A 105 -11.13 -14.14 6.74
N GLU A 106 -10.42 -13.59 5.76
CA GLU A 106 -8.95 -13.59 5.69
C GLU A 106 -8.32 -12.24 6.06
N GLY A 107 -9.12 -11.19 6.26
CA GLY A 107 -8.59 -9.84 6.37
C GLY A 107 -9.58 -8.69 6.28
N ILE A 108 -9.05 -7.48 6.16
CA ILE A 108 -9.80 -6.25 5.85
C ILE A 108 -9.53 -5.88 4.40
N LYS A 109 -10.59 -5.83 3.59
CA LYS A 109 -10.56 -5.25 2.24
C LYS A 109 -10.90 -3.78 2.34
N ILE A 110 -10.10 -2.92 1.73
CA ILE A 110 -10.53 -1.56 1.42
C ILE A 110 -10.99 -1.59 -0.03
N ASP A 111 -12.10 -0.96 -0.41
CA ASP A 111 -12.55 -0.85 -1.81
C ASP A 111 -13.62 0.24 -1.94
N ALA A 112 -14.17 0.41 -3.14
CA ALA A 112 -15.38 1.14 -3.41
C ALA A 112 -16.56 0.68 -2.55
N ALA A 113 -17.31 1.66 -2.05
CA ALA A 113 -18.60 1.42 -1.41
C ALA A 113 -19.53 0.67 -2.37
N GLY A 114 -20.12 -0.43 -1.87
CA GLY A 114 -21.02 -1.30 -2.65
C GLY A 114 -20.30 -2.41 -3.42
N ASP A 115 -18.97 -2.48 -3.41
CA ASP A 115 -18.25 -3.64 -3.92
C ASP A 115 -18.31 -4.81 -2.92
N ASN A 116 -19.09 -5.82 -3.28
CA ASN A 116 -19.25 -7.06 -2.50
C ASN A 116 -18.38 -8.21 -3.05
N ASN A 117 -17.50 -7.94 -4.02
CA ASN A 117 -16.63 -8.96 -4.58
C ASN A 117 -15.47 -9.27 -3.63
N THR A 118 -15.09 -10.55 -3.57
CA THR A 118 -13.90 -10.99 -2.83
C THR A 118 -12.65 -10.21 -3.25
N PRO A 119 -11.65 -10.04 -2.38
CA PRO A 119 -10.41 -9.37 -2.73
C PRO A 119 -9.82 -9.90 -4.05
N GLY A 120 -9.49 -9.00 -4.97
CA GLY A 120 -8.96 -9.33 -6.30
C GLY A 120 -10.00 -9.51 -7.39
N LEU A 121 -11.29 -9.43 -7.07
CA LEU A 121 -12.38 -9.45 -8.05
C LEU A 121 -13.11 -8.10 -8.17
N GLY A 122 -12.65 -7.07 -7.44
CA GLY A 122 -13.20 -5.72 -7.50
C GLY A 122 -13.01 -5.05 -8.86
N SER A 123 -13.84 -4.05 -9.14
CA SER A 123 -13.83 -3.32 -10.42
C SER A 123 -12.66 -2.32 -10.55
N GLY A 124 -11.81 -2.22 -9.54
CA GLY A 124 -10.68 -1.30 -9.49
C GLY A 124 -11.08 0.13 -9.10
N TRP A 125 -10.12 0.89 -8.58
CA TRP A 125 -10.39 2.15 -7.89
C TRP A 125 -10.18 3.40 -8.72
N VAL A 126 -9.47 3.31 -9.85
CA VAL A 126 -9.07 4.51 -10.60
C VAL A 126 -9.58 4.47 -12.01
N ASN A 127 -10.33 5.51 -12.37
CA ASN A 127 -10.85 5.69 -13.70
C ASN A 127 -9.77 6.28 -14.63
N PRO A 128 -9.89 6.04 -15.94
CA PRO A 128 -8.89 6.51 -16.89
C PRO A 128 -9.07 8.00 -17.24
N GLY A 129 -7.98 8.76 -17.30
CA GLY A 129 -7.92 10.10 -17.89
C GLY A 129 -8.00 11.24 -16.86
N GLN A 130 -7.72 10.94 -15.60
CA GLN A 130 -8.11 11.77 -14.47
C GLN A 130 -7.01 12.75 -13.98
N GLY A 131 -6.02 13.05 -14.83
CA GLY A 131 -5.01 14.08 -14.59
C GLY A 131 -3.60 13.54 -14.34
N SER A 132 -2.63 14.47 -14.30
CA SER A 132 -1.25 14.17 -13.93
C SER A 132 -1.03 14.57 -12.48
N PRO A 133 -0.28 13.77 -11.68
CA PRO A 133 0.19 14.12 -10.35
C PRO A 133 0.83 15.50 -10.29
N ASP A 134 0.60 16.21 -9.18
CA ASP A 134 1.29 17.47 -8.90
C ASP A 134 2.81 17.19 -8.90
N GLY A 135 3.55 17.83 -9.81
CA GLY A 135 4.97 17.56 -10.02
C GLY A 135 5.29 16.60 -11.18
N GLY A 136 4.31 16.29 -12.04
CA GLY A 136 4.50 15.43 -13.20
C GLY A 136 4.18 13.97 -12.89
N ILE A 137 4.49 13.08 -13.81
CA ILE A 137 3.90 11.76 -13.83
C ILE A 137 4.87 10.86 -13.04
N PRO A 138 4.43 10.21 -11.94
CA PRO A 138 5.24 9.39 -11.04
C PRO A 138 6.23 8.40 -11.63
N ASN A 139 7.51 8.75 -11.75
CA ASN A 139 8.54 7.82 -12.22
C ASN A 139 9.39 7.29 -11.04
N THR A 140 10.38 6.44 -11.33
CA THR A 140 11.28 5.90 -10.29
C THR A 140 12.04 6.97 -9.51
N SER A 141 12.28 8.14 -10.09
CA SER A 141 12.92 9.29 -9.43
C SER A 141 11.94 10.25 -8.76
N ASN A 142 10.66 10.20 -9.12
CA ASN A 142 9.59 11.00 -8.53
C ASN A 142 8.37 10.12 -8.26
N PRO A 143 8.41 9.20 -7.29
CA PRO A 143 7.27 8.34 -7.00
C PRO A 143 6.14 9.13 -6.33
N ALA A 144 4.88 8.72 -6.49
CA ALA A 144 3.74 9.44 -5.93
C ALA A 144 2.93 8.61 -4.95
N VAL A 145 2.42 9.28 -3.92
CA VAL A 145 1.43 8.70 -3.01
C VAL A 145 0.08 8.70 -3.72
N VAL A 146 -0.54 7.53 -3.86
CA VAL A 146 -1.82 7.38 -4.58
C VAL A 146 -2.99 7.05 -3.67
N PHE A 147 -2.68 6.60 -2.46
CA PHE A 147 -3.66 6.09 -1.51
C PHE A 147 -3.11 6.14 -0.10
N THR A 148 -3.94 6.50 0.87
CA THR A 148 -3.59 6.56 2.29
C THR A 148 -4.77 6.14 3.15
N TYR A 149 -4.48 5.59 4.33
CA TYR A 149 -5.49 5.33 5.36
C TYR A 149 -4.82 5.23 6.74
N THR A 150 -5.64 5.27 7.79
CA THR A 150 -5.22 4.96 9.16
C THR A 150 -5.66 3.54 9.50
N LEU A 151 -4.72 2.70 9.94
CA LEU A 151 -5.03 1.42 10.58
C LEU A 151 -5.03 1.64 12.10
N HIS A 152 -6.10 1.21 12.76
CA HIS A 152 -6.15 1.06 14.21
C HIS A 152 -5.91 -0.41 14.52
N ALA A 153 -4.68 -0.75 14.92
CA ALA A 153 -4.36 -2.10 15.32
C ALA A 153 -4.99 -2.43 16.67
N SER A 154 -5.65 -3.58 16.74
CA SER A 154 -6.17 -4.19 17.97
C SER A 154 -5.07 -4.58 18.96
N VAL A 155 -5.48 -4.95 20.16
CA VAL A 155 -4.60 -5.43 21.26
C VAL A 155 -3.94 -6.77 20.99
N ASP A 156 -4.44 -7.51 20.00
CA ASP A 156 -3.94 -8.85 19.71
C ASP A 156 -2.60 -8.81 19.00
N GLN A 157 -1.65 -9.53 19.59
CA GLN A 157 -0.29 -9.66 19.08
C GLN A 157 -0.27 -10.33 17.71
N GLY A 158 0.73 -9.97 16.92
CA GLY A 158 0.99 -10.61 15.64
C GLY A 158 1.34 -9.60 14.54
N THR A 159 1.53 -10.13 13.34
CA THR A 159 1.89 -9.35 12.17
C THR A 159 0.66 -9.11 11.32
N ARG A 160 0.43 -7.87 10.90
CA ARG A 160 -0.50 -7.51 9.83
C ARG A 160 0.29 -7.33 8.54
N LEU A 161 -0.14 -7.99 7.48
CA LEU A 161 0.47 -7.84 6.16
C LEU A 161 -0.42 -6.95 5.29
N ILE A 162 0.14 -5.85 4.81
CA ILE A 162 -0.53 -4.91 3.92
C ILE A 162 -0.09 -5.20 2.49
N SER A 163 -1.07 -5.49 1.63
CA SER A 163 -0.86 -5.75 0.22
C SER A 163 -2.03 -5.19 -0.60
N HIS A 164 -1.99 -5.43 -1.91
CA HIS A 164 -3.19 -5.39 -2.74
C HIS A 164 -3.24 -6.58 -3.68
N VAL A 165 -4.43 -6.85 -4.20
CA VAL A 165 -4.66 -7.85 -5.24
C VAL A 165 -5.05 -7.12 -6.52
N PHE A 166 -4.43 -7.51 -7.64
CA PHE A 166 -4.86 -7.06 -8.96
C PHE A 166 -5.96 -7.97 -9.47
N ASN A 167 -7.01 -7.37 -10.06
CA ASN A 167 -8.01 -8.15 -10.76
C ASN A 167 -7.47 -8.60 -12.13
N PRO A 168 -7.33 -9.92 -12.38
CA PRO A 168 -6.80 -10.42 -13.65
C PRO A 168 -7.75 -10.21 -14.84
N SER A 169 -9.05 -9.97 -14.59
CA SER A 169 -10.08 -9.95 -15.65
C SER A 169 -9.97 -8.77 -16.62
N SER A 170 -9.31 -7.68 -16.21
CA SER A 170 -9.10 -6.52 -17.09
C SER A 170 -7.84 -6.62 -17.95
N GLY A 171 -6.97 -7.61 -17.68
CA GLY A 171 -5.66 -7.74 -18.30
C GLY A 171 -4.73 -6.55 -18.06
N ARG A 172 -5.02 -5.67 -17.07
CA ARG A 172 -4.26 -4.44 -16.81
C ARG A 172 -4.15 -4.20 -15.30
N ALA A 173 -2.93 -4.31 -14.77
CA ALA A 173 -2.66 -3.93 -13.39
C ALA A 173 -2.64 -2.39 -13.24
N MET A 174 -1.96 -1.71 -14.17
CA MET A 174 -1.86 -0.25 -14.22
C MET A 174 -1.88 0.26 -15.66
N ALA A 175 -2.41 1.46 -15.87
CA ALA A 175 -2.45 2.16 -17.14
C ALA A 175 -1.88 3.58 -17.03
N ILE A 176 -1.15 4.00 -18.06
CA ILE A 176 -0.59 5.34 -18.23
C ILE A 176 -0.91 5.82 -19.63
N TYR A 177 -1.20 7.11 -19.77
CA TYR A 177 -1.46 7.74 -21.05
C TYR A 177 -0.23 8.49 -21.54
N THR A 178 -0.05 8.50 -22.86
CA THR A 178 0.97 9.30 -23.56
C THR A 178 0.40 10.53 -24.27
N ASN A 179 -0.94 10.70 -24.24
CA ASN A 179 -1.62 11.92 -24.67
C ASN A 179 -2.87 12.13 -23.77
N PRO A 180 -3.12 13.34 -23.21
CA PRO A 180 -4.23 13.62 -22.29
C PRO A 180 -5.62 13.41 -22.92
N ASN A 181 -5.73 13.46 -24.25
CA ASN A 181 -6.97 13.24 -25.01
C ASN A 181 -7.02 11.89 -25.72
N SER A 182 -6.03 11.01 -25.48
CA SER A 182 -5.93 9.74 -26.18
C SER A 182 -6.82 8.67 -25.55
N VAL A 183 -7.43 7.83 -26.38
CA VAL A 183 -8.02 6.54 -25.96
C VAL A 183 -6.96 5.45 -25.84
N TYR A 184 -5.79 5.64 -26.46
CA TYR A 184 -4.65 4.74 -26.37
C TYR A 184 -3.94 4.90 -25.03
N ARG A 185 -3.85 3.78 -24.31
CA ARG A 185 -3.20 3.62 -23.00
C ARG A 185 -2.05 2.65 -23.17
N PHE A 186 -0.94 2.94 -22.52
CA PHE A 186 0.09 1.94 -22.27
C PHE A 186 -0.25 1.27 -20.94
N SER A 187 -0.33 -0.06 -20.96
CA SER A 187 -0.65 -0.84 -19.78
C SER A 187 0.57 -1.66 -19.41
N ALA A 188 1.01 -1.54 -18.16
CA ALA A 188 2.00 -2.44 -17.63
C ALA A 188 1.26 -3.71 -17.16
N ASN A 189 1.55 -4.83 -17.81
CA ASN A 189 1.08 -6.15 -17.37
C ASN A 189 1.98 -6.70 -16.25
N GLN A 190 3.16 -6.12 -16.06
CA GLN A 190 4.09 -6.48 -15.00
C GLN A 190 4.18 -5.33 -13.99
N VAL A 191 3.57 -5.54 -12.84
CA VAL A 191 3.65 -4.64 -11.68
C VAL A 191 4.26 -5.39 -10.52
N THR A 192 5.32 -4.82 -9.94
CA THR A 192 5.90 -5.34 -8.70
C THR A 192 5.16 -4.75 -7.50
N ILE A 193 4.66 -5.63 -6.63
CA ILE A 193 4.03 -5.26 -5.37
C ILE A 193 5.05 -5.44 -4.25
N ASN A 194 5.43 -4.34 -3.61
CA ASN A 194 6.19 -4.38 -2.36
C ASN A 194 5.21 -4.20 -1.20
N THR A 195 5.02 -5.26 -0.42
CA THR A 195 4.12 -5.27 0.74
C THR A 195 4.72 -4.52 1.93
N ALA A 196 3.89 -4.16 2.90
CA ALA A 196 4.34 -3.64 4.18
C ALA A 196 3.83 -4.48 5.35
N THR A 197 4.53 -4.45 6.49
CA THR A 197 4.14 -5.19 7.69
C THR A 197 4.03 -4.30 8.92
N ILE A 198 3.10 -4.66 9.80
CA ILE A 198 2.94 -4.04 11.11
C ILE A 198 3.00 -5.15 12.14
N THR A 199 4.02 -5.14 12.99
CA THR A 199 4.15 -6.08 14.10
C THR A 199 3.60 -5.44 15.36
N VAL A 200 2.55 -6.05 15.92
CA VAL A 200 1.93 -5.61 17.15
C VAL A 200 2.54 -6.40 18.31
N ILE A 201 3.18 -5.68 19.24
CA ILE A 201 3.71 -6.23 20.49
C ILE A 201 2.85 -5.78 21.67
N PRO A 202 2.79 -6.57 22.76
CA PRO A 202 2.07 -6.14 23.95
C PRO A 202 2.72 -4.87 24.52
N THR A 203 1.89 -3.92 24.96
CA THR A 203 2.36 -2.80 25.77
C THR A 203 3.07 -3.39 26.99
N PRO A 204 4.31 -2.95 27.31
CA PRO A 204 4.93 -3.32 28.56
C PRO A 204 3.95 -2.95 29.65
N ALA A 205 3.48 -3.94 30.42
CA ALA A 205 2.74 -3.66 31.63
C ALA A 205 3.64 -2.72 32.44
N ALA A 206 3.23 -1.46 32.60
CA ALA A 206 3.91 -0.54 33.49
C ALA A 206 4.05 -1.31 34.80
N ALA A 207 5.27 -1.77 35.09
CA ALA A 207 5.55 -2.65 36.20
C ALA A 207 4.88 -1.98 37.38
N SER A 208 3.89 -2.66 37.97
CA SER A 208 3.12 -2.10 39.05
C SER A 208 4.10 -1.81 40.18
N LEU A 209 4.61 -0.59 40.20
CA LEU A 209 5.19 0.09 41.35
C LEU A 209 4.03 0.32 42.32
N VAL A 210 3.35 -0.75 42.72
CA VAL A 210 2.61 -0.79 43.98
C VAL A 210 3.75 -0.83 45.00
N PRO A 211 4.04 0.32 45.60
CA PRO A 211 5.35 0.54 46.16
C PRO A 211 5.51 -0.29 47.43
N LEU A 212 6.76 -0.54 47.77
CA LEU A 212 7.31 -1.03 49.03
C LEU A 212 6.76 -0.35 50.32
N VAL A 213 5.75 0.52 50.22
CA VAL A 213 5.09 1.25 51.31
C VAL A 213 4.20 0.32 52.15
N CYS A 214 3.55 -0.71 51.57
CA CYS A 214 2.82 -1.70 52.36
C CYS A 214 3.75 -2.61 53.19
N ALA A 215 4.98 -2.86 52.72
CA ALA A 215 5.96 -3.67 53.46
C ALA A 215 6.56 -2.92 54.67
N ILE A 216 6.65 -1.58 54.63
CA ILE A 216 7.14 -0.78 55.75
C ILE A 216 6.04 -0.54 56.80
N ALA A 217 4.77 -0.46 56.39
CA ALA A 217 3.65 -0.33 57.33
C ALA A 217 3.44 -1.58 58.22
N CYS A 218 3.75 -2.79 57.74
CA CYS A 218 3.65 -4.01 58.55
C CYS A 218 4.77 -4.18 59.58
N ARG A 219 5.91 -3.49 59.46
CA ARG A 219 7.04 -3.65 60.40
C ARG A 219 6.95 -2.75 61.64
N ARG A 220 6.06 -1.76 61.66
CA ARG A 220 5.95 -0.78 62.76
C ARG A 220 4.90 -1.10 63.84
N ARG A 221 4.16 -2.21 63.73
CA ARG A 221 3.09 -2.60 64.68
C ARG A 221 3.45 -3.73 65.66
N ARG A 222 4.72 -4.12 65.80
CA ARG A 222 5.17 -5.08 66.84
C ARG A 222 6.13 -4.43 67.83
N ARG A 223 5.60 -3.61 68.74
CA ARG A 223 6.15 -3.34 70.08
C ARG A 223 5.19 -2.41 70.82
N VAL A 224 4.26 -3.01 71.57
CA VAL A 224 3.77 -2.72 72.93
C VAL A 224 2.82 -3.91 73.16
N GLU A 225 3.06 -4.82 74.10
CA GLU A 225 2.59 -4.73 75.50
C GLU A 225 3.33 -5.76 76.38
N THR A 226 3.64 -5.28 77.60
CA THR A 226 3.96 -5.92 78.89
C THR A 226 4.39 -7.39 78.96
#